data_AF-A0A7R9A6P7-F1
#
_entry.id   AF-A0A7R9A6P7-F1
#
_cell.length_a   1.000
_cell.length_b   1.000
_cell.length_c   1.000
_cell.angle_alpha   90.00
_cell.angle_beta   90.00
_cell.angle_gamma   90.00
#
_symmetry.space_group_name_H-M   'P 1'
#
loop_
_entity.id
_entity.type
_entity.pdbx_description
1 polymer ?
#
loop_
_entity_poly.entity_id
_entity_poly.type
_entity_poly.pdbx_seq_one_letter_code
_entity_poly.pdbx_strand_id
1 'polypeptide(L)' 'MGGWKLEVFKMTIYMAFPVGLFYYFNQPAMFEKWVVETKRKLYPPENKDHHDELQRAIKEIRIQKEEDILRQLESNK' A
#
# COMPACT_ATOMS: atom_id res chain seq x y z
N MET A 1 -38.78 38.94 -6.27
CA MET A 1 -39.47 37.93 -7.10
C MET A 1 -38.44 37.24 -8.00
N GLY A 2 -37.74 36.24 -7.47
CA GLY A 2 -36.71 35.50 -8.22
C GLY A 2 -37.26 34.46 -9.20
N GLY A 3 -38.55 34.10 -9.09
CA GLY A 3 -39.30 33.29 -10.06
C GLY A 3 -38.62 31.99 -10.50
N TRP A 4 -39.08 31.46 -11.64
CA TRP A 4 -38.62 30.21 -12.24
C TRP A 4 -37.13 30.22 -12.63
N LYS A 5 -36.56 31.41 -12.91
CA LYS A 5 -35.14 31.55 -13.26
C LYS A 5 -34.22 31.14 -12.10
N LEU A 6 -34.60 31.46 -10.86
CA LEU A 6 -33.82 31.08 -9.68
C LEU A 6 -33.92 29.57 -9.40
N GLU A 7 -35.05 28.94 -9.72
CA GLU A 7 -35.24 27.49 -9.59
C GLU A 7 -34.40 26.73 -10.62
N VAL A 8 -34.40 27.16 -11.88
CA VAL A 8 -33.53 26.57 -12.91
C VAL A 8 -32.07 26.68 -12.51
N PHE A 9 -31.63 27.84 -11.99
CA PHE A 9 -30.27 28.03 -11.51
C PHE A 9 -29.90 27.07 -10.38
N LYS A 10 -30.78 26.88 -9.38
CA LYS A 10 -30.57 25.90 -8.30
C LYS A 10 -30.46 24.49 -8.86
N MET A 11 -31.33 24.09 -9.79
CA MET A 11 -31.29 22.77 -10.41
C MET A 11 -30.00 22.55 -11.20
N THR A 12 -29.52 23.57 -11.91
CA THR A 12 -28.23 23.50 -12.60
C THR A 12 -27.09 23.30 -11.60
N ILE A 13 -27.07 24.03 -10.48
CA ILE A 13 -26.05 23.81 -9.44
C ILE A 13 -26.16 22.40 -8.86
N TYR A 14 -27.35 21.93 -8.51
CA TYR A 14 -27.53 20.60 -7.94
C TYR A 14 -27.09 19.47 -8.87
N MET A 15 -27.22 19.65 -10.18
CA MET A 15 -26.78 18.66 -11.17
C MET A 15 -25.30 18.81 -11.52
N ALA A 16 -24.80 20.04 -11.67
CA ALA A 16 -23.42 20.31 -12.07
C ALA A 16 -22.44 20.09 -10.91
N PHE A 17 -22.86 20.31 -9.66
CA PHE A 17 -22.02 20.14 -8.48
C PHE A 17 -21.49 18.72 -8.30
N PRO A 18 -22.32 17.65 -8.25
CA PRO A 18 -21.82 16.29 -8.09
C PRO A 18 -20.96 15.85 -9.29
N VAL A 19 -21.30 16.27 -10.51
CA VAL A 19 -20.52 15.94 -11.72
C VAL A 19 -19.17 16.65 -11.73
N GLY A 20 -19.14 17.93 -11.36
CA GLY A 20 -17.91 18.72 -11.28
C GLY A 20 -16.98 18.23 -10.18
N LEU A 21 -17.54 17.88 -9.01
CA LEU A 21 -16.77 17.24 -7.94
C LEU A 21 -16.23 15.89 -8.39
N PHE A 22 -17.06 15.05 -9.02
CA PHE A 22 -16.60 13.76 -9.54
C PHE A 22 -15.47 13.93 -10.56
N TYR A 23 -15.59 14.88 -11.48
CA TYR A 23 -14.54 15.16 -12.47
C TYR A 23 -13.23 15.64 -11.84
N TYR A 24 -13.31 16.50 -10.82
CA TYR A 24 -12.14 17.03 -10.12
C TYR A 24 -11.46 15.97 -9.24
N PHE A 25 -12.23 15.20 -8.46
CA PHE A 25 -11.70 14.23 -7.50
C PHE A 25 -11.35 12.87 -8.13
N ASN A 26 -11.93 12.49 -9.27
CA ASN A 26 -11.61 11.24 -9.96
C ASN A 26 -10.35 11.36 -10.85
N GLN A 27 -9.54 12.41 -10.70
CA GLN A 27 -8.27 12.50 -11.41
C GLN A 27 -7.29 11.44 -10.87
N PRO A 28 -6.86 10.46 -11.70
CA PRO A 28 -6.00 9.37 -11.25
C PRO A 28 -4.66 9.87 -10.68
N ALA A 29 -4.21 11.06 -11.10
CA ALA A 29 -2.97 11.67 -10.62
C ALA A 29 -2.96 11.99 -9.11
N MET A 30 -4.11 12.34 -8.51
CA MET A 30 -4.19 12.59 -7.06
C MET A 30 -4.18 11.28 -6.27
N PHE A 31 -4.82 10.25 -6.82
CA PHE A 31 -4.85 8.92 -6.25
C PHE A 31 -3.46 8.26 -6.27
N GLU A 32 -2.73 8.35 -7.39
CA GLU A 32 -1.38 7.79 -7.51
C GLU A 32 -0.42 8.37 -6.47
N LYS A 33 -0.40 9.69 -6.28
CA LYS A 33 0.47 10.31 -5.27
C LYS A 33 0.14 9.82 -3.86
N TRP A 34 -1.14 9.78 -3.50
CA TRP A 34 -1.56 9.33 -2.18
C TRP A 34 -1.25 7.84 -1.95
N VAL A 35 -1.51 6.97 -2.92
CA VAL A 35 -1.21 5.53 -2.83
C VAL A 35 0.29 5.28 -2.80
N VAL A 36 1.08 5.99 -3.61
CA VAL A 36 2.54 5.87 -3.64
C VAL A 36 3.14 6.32 -2.32
N GLU A 37 2.71 7.44 -1.76
CA GLU A 37 3.15 7.89 -0.44
C GLU A 37 2.77 6.91 0.67
N THR A 38 1.54 6.38 0.62
CA THR A 38 1.05 5.41 1.61
C THR A 38 1.84 4.11 1.53
N LYS A 39 2.07 3.58 0.31
CA LYS A 39 2.92 2.41 0.09
C LYS A 39 4.34 2.65 0.56
N ARG A 40 4.93 3.81 0.30
CA ARG A 40 6.30 4.15 0.70
C ARG A 40 6.47 4.30 2.22
N LYS A 41 5.43 4.77 2.92
CA LYS A 41 5.42 4.82 4.39
C LYS A 41 5.28 3.44 5.02
N LEU A 42 4.39 2.60 4.46
CA LEU A 42 4.10 1.27 4.99
C LEU A 42 5.20 0.25 4.65
N TYR A 43 5.79 0.38 3.47
CA TYR A 43 6.91 -0.42 2.98
C TYR A 43 8.07 0.51 2.66
N PRO A 44 8.87 0.90 3.67
CA PRO A 44 10.10 1.61 3.40
C PRO A 44 10.94 0.79 2.41
N PRO A 45 11.62 1.44 1.43
CA PRO A 45 12.44 0.73 0.47
C PRO A 45 13.48 -0.10 1.23
N GLU A 46 13.52 -1.41 0.99
CA GLU A 46 14.48 -2.29 1.64
C GLU A 46 15.90 -1.76 1.40
N ASN A 47 16.60 -1.44 2.48
CA ASN A 47 18.04 -1.24 2.41
C ASN A 47 18.66 -2.58 2.01
N LYS A 48 19.39 -2.57 0.89
CA LYS A 48 20.06 -3.78 0.35
C LYS A 48 20.93 -4.47 1.40
N ASP A 49 21.53 -3.69 2.31
CA ASP A 49 22.37 -4.20 3.39
C ASP A 49 21.60 -5.08 4.40
N HIS A 50 20.36 -4.72 4.74
CA HIS A 50 19.53 -5.53 5.64
C HIS A 50 19.03 -6.82 4.99
N HIS A 51 18.88 -6.83 3.66
CA HIS A 51 18.52 -8.05 2.95
C HIS A 51 19.64 -9.10 3.07
N ASP A 52 20.90 -8.68 2.89
CA ASP A 52 22.05 -9.57 2.99
C ASP A 52 22.27 -10.09 4.42
N GLU A 53 22.07 -9.24 5.44
CA GLU A 53 22.13 -9.63 6.85
C GLU A 53 21.06 -10.67 7.22
N LEU A 54 19.82 -10.45 6.77
CA LEU A 54 18.71 -11.40 6.98
C LEU A 54 18.98 -12.74 6.31
N GLN A 55 19.49 -12.75 5.07
CA GLN A 55 19.84 -13.97 4.35
C GLN A 55 20.93 -14.76 5.07
N ARG A 56 21.94 -14.09 5.63
CA ARG A 56 22.99 -14.73 6.43
C ARG A 56 22.42 -15.36 7.70
N ALA A 57 21.60 -14.63 8.44
CA ALA A 57 20.97 -15.14 9.67
C ALA A 57 20.09 -16.37 9.39
N ILE A 58 19.30 -16.35 8.32
CA ILE A 58 18.46 -17.50 7.91
C ILE A 58 19.33 -18.72 7.59
N LYS A 59 20.45 -18.50 6.89
CA LYS A 59 21.38 -19.57 6.53
C LYS A 59 22.04 -20.20 7.76
N GLU A 60 22.47 -19.39 8.72
CA GLU A 60 23.06 -19.86 9.97
C GLU A 60 22.09 -20.71 10.79
N ILE A 61 20.85 -20.24 10.95
CA ILE A 61 19.80 -21.00 11.66
C ILE A 61 19.53 -22.34 10.96
N ARG A 62 19.51 -22.35 9.62
CA ARG A 62 19.27 -23.57 8.85
C ARG A 62 20.38 -24.61 9.04
N ILE A 63 21.64 -24.17 9.04
CA ILE A 63 22.80 -25.05 9.27
C ILE A 63 22.74 -25.64 10.68
N GLN A 64 22.50 -24.83 11.71
CA GLN A 64 22.39 -25.34 13.09
C GLN A 64 21.27 -26.38 13.23
N LYS A 65 20.13 -26.12 12.60
CA LYS A 65 18.98 -27.04 12.64
C LYS A 65 19.29 -28.36 11.94
N GLU A 66 20.03 -28.33 10.83
CA GLU A 66 20.49 -29.53 10.12
C GLU A 66 21.47 -30.35 10.98
N GLU A 67 22.41 -29.69 11.67
CA GLU A 67 23.34 -30.36 12.60
C GLU A 67 22.63 -31.01 13.78
N ASP A 68 21.65 -30.34 14.38
CA ASP A 68 20.90 -30.88 15.51
C ASP A 68 20.04 -32.08 15.09
N ILE A 69 19.46 -32.05 13.89
CA ILE A 69 18.73 -33.19 13.31
C ILE A 69 19.69 -34.37 13.11
N LEU A 70 20.89 -34.14 12.57
CA LEU A 70 21.88 -35.20 12.38
C LEU A 70 22.30 -35.82 13.71
N ARG A 71 22.56 -35.02 14.75
CA ARG A 71 22.88 -35.52 16.10
C ARG A 71 21.75 -36.34 16.70
N GLN A 72 20.50 -35.93 16.49
CA GLN A 72 19.32 -36.69 16.94
C GLN A 72 19.19 -38.03 16.20
N LEU A 73 19.49 -38.07 14.91
CA LEU A 73 19.48 -39.31 14.11
C LEU A 73 20.60 -40.27 14.54
N GLU A 74 21.79 -39.75 14.86
CA GLU A 74 22.92 -40.53 15.37
C GLU A 74 22.68 -41.08 16.78
N SER A 75 22.04 -40.30 17.66
CA SER A 75 21.71 -40.74 19.03
C SER A 75 20.53 -41.72 19.09
N ASN A 76 19.72 -41.83 18.04
CA ASN A 76 18.54 -42.70 17.98
C ASN A 76 18.82 -44.03 17.23
N LYS A 77 20.10 -44.38 17.09
CA LYS A 77 20.60 -45.60 16.44
C LYS A 77 21.34 -46.48 17.46
#